data_AF-A0A382CFM1-F1
#
_entry.id   AF-A0A382CFM1-F1
#
_cell.length_a   1.000
_cell.length_b   1.000
_cell.length_c   1.000
_cell.angle_alpha   90.00
_cell.angle_beta   90.00
_cell.angle_gamma   90.00
#
_symmetry.space_group_name_H-M   'P 1'
#
loop_
_entity.id
_entity.type
_entity.pdbx_description
1 polymer ?
#
loop_
_entity_poly.entity_id
_entity_poly.type
_entity_poly.pdbx_seq_one_letter_code
_entity_poly.pdbx_strand_id
1 'polypeptide(L)'
;MAAELILTLAMAGVTLGIVEGVKPGPLLTVVIRETLSSGLRAGVRAAAAPLFTDGPMIVASLLAAGWIATQPTVLLLISVLGALFLVKMGVECFSIEPPEVELSDTKASGSFRRGVLTNLLNPNVYVFWFLIGGPLMASAAAEEPLAPLAYALAFLFTLVMAKVTIAWMFDRSRGQLSVRGYRIALIACGIAMLLFAAGFAYQAYLLYPQIA
;
A
#
# COMPACT_ATOMS: atom_id res chain seq x y z
N MET A 1 12.80 10.82 21.66
CA MET A 1 11.56 10.05 21.92
C MET A 1 10.42 10.44 20.98
N ALA A 2 9.65 11.52 21.20
CA ALA A 2 8.47 11.84 20.36
C ALA A 2 8.80 12.05 18.87
N ALA A 3 9.79 12.90 18.56
CA ALA A 3 10.21 13.16 17.18
C ALA A 3 10.74 11.91 16.45
N GLU A 4 11.38 10.98 17.18
CA GLU A 4 11.91 9.73 16.62
C GLU A 4 10.81 8.75 16.26
N LEU A 5 9.75 8.65 17.09
CA LEU A 5 8.57 7.83 16.80
C LEU A 5 7.83 8.36 15.56
N ILE A 6 7.60 9.67 15.50
CA ILE A 6 6.97 10.32 14.35
C ILE A 6 7.78 10.06 13.08
N LEU A 7 9.10 10.26 13.14
CA LEU A 7 9.97 10.06 11.98
C LEU A 7 10.00 8.59 11.55
N THR A 8 10.13 7.65 12.48
CA THR A 8 10.15 6.21 12.19
C THR A 8 8.87 5.77 11.50
N LEU A 9 7.71 6.16 12.04
CA LEU A 9 6.43 5.83 11.42
C LEU A 9 6.20 6.57 10.10
N ALA A 10 6.59 7.84 9.98
CA ALA A 10 6.53 8.54 8.70
C ALA A 10 7.37 7.84 7.63
N MET A 11 8.59 7.37 7.97
CA MET A 11 9.45 6.62 7.06
C MET A 11 8.86 5.26 6.68
N ALA A 12 8.23 4.56 7.62
CA ALA A 12 7.47 3.34 7.32
C ALA A 12 6.31 3.64 6.35
N GLY A 13 5.56 4.71 6.59
CA GLY A 13 4.48 5.19 5.73
C GLY A 13 4.96 5.53 4.33
N VAL A 14 6.06 6.28 4.20
CA VAL A 14 6.73 6.58 2.91
C VAL A 14 7.07 5.29 2.18
N THR A 15 7.75 4.36 2.86
CA THR A 15 8.24 3.11 2.26
C THR A 15 7.08 2.25 1.77
N LEU A 16 6.10 1.97 2.65
CA LEU A 16 4.94 1.15 2.31
C LEU A 16 4.03 1.82 1.28
N GLY A 17 3.90 3.15 1.30
CA GLY A 17 3.13 3.90 0.32
C GLY A 17 3.77 3.83 -1.08
N ILE A 18 5.10 3.96 -1.19
CA ILE A 18 5.80 3.74 -2.47
C ILE A 18 5.60 2.30 -2.95
N VAL A 19 5.79 1.32 -2.05
CA VAL A 19 5.61 -0.11 -2.37
C VAL A 19 4.22 -0.39 -2.93
N GLU A 20 3.16 -0.02 -2.21
CA GLU A 20 1.77 -0.22 -2.64
C GLU A 20 1.37 0.66 -3.84
N GLY A 21 2.12 1.73 -4.10
CA GLY A 21 1.94 2.60 -5.25
C GLY A 21 2.53 2.03 -6.53
N VAL A 22 3.66 1.32 -6.43
CA VAL A 22 4.37 0.69 -7.55
C VAL A 22 3.85 -0.72 -7.83
N LYS A 23 3.40 -1.45 -6.79
CA LYS A 23 2.97 -2.83 -6.93
C LYS A 23 1.81 -2.96 -7.94
N PRO A 24 1.94 -3.84 -8.95
CA PRO A 24 0.87 -4.18 -9.87
C PRO A 24 -0.33 -4.73 -9.11
N GLY A 25 -1.49 -4.15 -9.39
CA GLY A 25 -2.73 -4.50 -8.73
C GLY A 25 -3.92 -3.81 -9.39
N PRO A 26 -5.16 -4.15 -8.99
CA PRO A 26 -6.36 -3.71 -9.68
C PRO A 26 -6.43 -2.19 -9.89
N LEU A 27 -6.10 -1.41 -8.84
CA LEU A 27 -6.13 0.05 -8.93
C LEU A 27 -5.04 0.59 -9.88
N LEU A 28 -3.80 0.08 -9.81
CA LEU A 28 -2.73 0.53 -10.71
C LEU A 28 -3.06 0.19 -12.17
N THR A 29 -3.67 -0.98 -12.43
CA THR A 29 -4.16 -1.36 -13.76
C THR A 29 -5.20 -0.37 -14.29
N VAL A 30 -6.15 0.06 -13.45
CA VAL A 30 -7.10 1.11 -13.82
C VAL A 30 -6.40 2.43 -14.10
N VAL A 31 -5.44 2.85 -13.25
CA VAL A 31 -4.65 4.06 -13.47
C VAL A 31 -3.96 4.03 -14.83
N ILE A 32 -3.27 2.94 -15.17
CA ILE A 32 -2.58 2.78 -16.46
C ILE A 32 -3.57 2.81 -17.62
N ARG A 33 -4.67 2.04 -17.52
CA ARG A 33 -5.70 1.97 -18.57
C ARG A 33 -6.34 3.33 -18.85
N GLU A 34 -6.75 4.04 -17.80
CA GLU A 34 -7.37 5.36 -17.91
C GLU A 34 -6.37 6.40 -18.45
N THR A 35 -5.09 6.30 -18.07
CA THR A 35 -4.01 7.12 -18.63
C THR A 35 -3.86 6.91 -20.14
N LEU A 36 -3.75 5.66 -20.59
CA LEU A 36 -3.52 5.35 -22.00
C LEU A 36 -4.75 5.63 -22.87
N SER A 37 -5.96 5.43 -22.35
CA SER A 37 -7.21 5.61 -23.10
C SER A 37 -7.73 7.05 -23.10
N SER A 38 -7.40 7.85 -22.08
CA SER A 38 -8.02 9.17 -21.87
C SER A 38 -7.05 10.24 -21.35
N GLY A 39 -5.76 9.96 -21.39
CA GLY A 39 -4.65 10.85 -21.06
C GLY A 39 -4.34 10.93 -19.56
N LEU A 40 -3.20 11.54 -19.25
CA LEU A 40 -2.68 11.71 -17.88
C LEU A 40 -3.73 12.17 -16.85
N ARG A 41 -4.59 13.14 -17.20
CA ARG A 41 -5.61 13.66 -16.27
C ARG A 41 -6.60 12.58 -15.82
N ALA A 42 -6.96 11.65 -16.70
CA ALA A 42 -7.84 10.54 -16.35
C ALA A 42 -7.14 9.56 -15.40
N GLY A 43 -5.87 9.27 -15.66
CA GLY A 43 -4.99 8.49 -14.78
C GLY A 43 -4.82 9.09 -13.38
N VAL A 44 -4.50 10.38 -13.29
CA VAL A 44 -4.35 11.11 -12.02
C VAL A 44 -5.63 11.07 -11.19
N ARG A 45 -6.79 11.24 -11.83
CA ARG A 45 -8.08 11.10 -11.16
C ARG A 45 -8.29 9.70 -10.60
N ALA A 46 -7.98 8.65 -11.36
CA ALA A 46 -8.05 7.28 -10.85
C ALA A 46 -7.06 7.04 -9.70
N ALA A 47 -5.83 7.58 -9.80
CA ALA A 47 -4.78 7.43 -8.80
C ALA A 47 -5.11 8.09 -7.46
N ALA A 48 -5.95 9.13 -7.47
CA ALA A 48 -6.41 9.82 -6.26
C ALA A 48 -7.47 9.04 -5.46
N ALA A 49 -7.98 7.91 -5.97
CA ALA A 49 -9.00 7.12 -5.29
C ALA A 49 -8.69 6.77 -3.82
N PRO A 50 -7.45 6.36 -3.44
CA PRO A 50 -7.11 6.05 -2.05
C PRO A 50 -7.37 7.18 -1.06
N LEU A 51 -7.27 8.45 -1.48
CA LEU A 51 -7.55 9.60 -0.61
C LEU A 51 -9.00 9.61 -0.09
N PHE A 52 -9.91 8.98 -0.82
CA PHE A 52 -11.34 8.93 -0.49
C PHE A 52 -11.78 7.57 0.05
N THR A 53 -11.08 6.50 -0.32
CA THR A 53 -11.44 5.13 0.07
C THR A 53 -10.70 4.64 1.31
N ASP A 54 -9.44 5.05 1.48
CA ASP A 54 -8.58 4.49 2.53
C ASP A 54 -8.74 5.27 3.84
N GLY A 55 -9.17 6.54 3.80
CA GLY A 55 -9.48 7.32 5.00
C GLY A 55 -10.39 6.58 6.00
N PRO A 56 -11.57 6.08 5.57
CA PRO A 56 -12.42 5.24 6.42
C PRO A 56 -11.73 3.97 6.93
N MET A 57 -10.89 3.32 6.12
CA MET A 57 -10.17 2.10 6.51
C MET A 57 -9.04 2.37 7.51
N ILE A 58 -8.35 3.50 7.39
CA ILE A 58 -7.36 3.97 8.36
C ILE A 58 -8.02 4.15 9.72
N VAL A 59 -9.16 4.85 9.77
CA VAL A 59 -9.89 5.07 11.03
C VAL A 59 -10.39 3.74 11.60
N ALA A 60 -11.01 2.89 10.77
CA ALA A 60 -11.53 1.60 11.22
C ALA A 60 -10.42 0.66 11.74
N SER A 61 -9.29 0.59 11.03
CA SER A 61 -8.17 -0.26 11.44
C SER A 61 -7.49 0.26 12.71
N LEU A 62 -7.36 1.58 12.89
CA LEU A 62 -6.81 2.16 14.11
C LEU A 62 -7.70 1.90 15.33
N LEU A 63 -9.03 2.06 15.18
CA LEU A 63 -9.99 1.74 16.24
C LEU A 63 -9.97 0.26 16.61
N ALA A 64 -9.96 -0.63 15.61
CA ALA A 64 -9.86 -2.07 15.82
C ALA A 64 -8.54 -2.43 16.52
N ALA A 65 -7.44 -1.79 16.14
CA ALA A 65 -6.13 -2.06 16.71
C ALA A 65 -6.04 -1.75 18.21
N GLY A 66 -6.80 -0.76 18.71
CA GLY A 66 -6.90 -0.50 20.15
C GLY A 66 -7.49 -1.67 20.94
N TRP A 67 -8.53 -2.32 20.43
CA TRP A 67 -9.08 -3.54 21.04
C TRP A 67 -8.18 -4.76 20.85
N ILE A 68 -7.59 -4.90 19.65
CA ILE A 68 -6.64 -5.98 19.34
C ILE A 68 -5.43 -5.94 20.28
N ALA A 69 -4.94 -4.75 20.63
CA ALA A 69 -3.78 -4.58 21.49
C ALA A 69 -3.96 -5.19 22.89
N THR A 70 -5.20 -5.36 23.35
CA THR A 70 -5.50 -6.00 24.65
C THR A 70 -5.58 -7.53 24.56
N GLN A 71 -5.41 -8.12 23.38
CA GLN A 71 -5.59 -9.55 23.12
C GLN A 71 -4.32 -10.16 22.53
N PRO A 72 -3.40 -10.70 23.35
CA PRO A 72 -2.12 -11.24 22.88
C PRO A 72 -2.25 -12.29 21.77
N THR A 73 -3.23 -13.20 21.88
CA THR A 73 -3.50 -14.23 20.86
C THR A 73 -3.89 -13.61 19.51
N VAL A 74 -4.68 -12.53 19.51
CA VAL A 74 -5.10 -11.85 18.28
C VAL A 74 -3.91 -11.11 17.67
N LEU A 75 -3.08 -10.45 18.49
CA LEU A 75 -1.84 -9.83 18.04
C LEU A 75 -0.87 -10.85 17.41
N LEU A 76 -0.73 -12.03 18.01
CA LEU A 76 0.09 -13.11 17.45
C LEU A 76 -0.43 -13.53 16.07
N LEU A 77 -1.73 -13.79 15.95
CA LEU A 77 -2.36 -14.17 14.68
C LEU A 77 -2.18 -13.09 13.62
N ILE A 78 -2.40 -11.82 13.97
CA ILE A 78 -2.19 -10.69 13.06
C ILE A 78 -0.74 -10.60 12.62
N SER A 79 0.20 -10.78 13.55
CA SER A 79 1.64 -10.74 13.26
C SER A 79 2.04 -11.83 12.26
N VAL A 80 1.56 -13.07 12.48
CA VAL A 80 1.81 -14.20 11.57
C VAL A 80 1.14 -13.98 10.21
N LEU A 81 -0.14 -13.60 10.18
CA LEU A 81 -0.87 -13.40 8.92
C LEU A 81 -0.32 -12.21 8.14
N GLY A 82 0.06 -11.13 8.81
CA GLY A 82 0.72 -9.96 8.21
C GLY A 82 2.06 -10.33 7.59
N ALA A 83 2.89 -11.11 8.31
CA ALA A 83 4.15 -11.63 7.77
C ALA A 83 3.93 -12.49 6.52
N LEU A 84 3.00 -13.46 6.57
CA LEU A 84 2.69 -14.33 5.43
C LEU A 84 2.17 -13.54 4.23
N PHE A 85 1.30 -12.56 4.46
CA PHE A 85 0.80 -11.68 3.40
C PHE A 85 1.93 -10.86 2.77
N LEU A 86 2.82 -10.27 3.57
CA LEU A 86 3.98 -9.52 3.08
C LEU A 86 4.98 -10.41 2.33
N VAL A 87 5.23 -11.65 2.79
CA VAL A 87 6.05 -12.62 2.05
C VAL A 87 5.44 -12.91 0.69
N LYS A 88 4.15 -13.23 0.65
CA LYS A 88 3.44 -13.51 -0.61
C LYS A 88 3.58 -12.34 -1.58
N MET A 89 3.26 -11.12 -1.13
CA MET A 89 3.34 -9.92 -1.96
C MET A 89 4.78 -9.58 -2.37
N GLY A 90 5.74 -9.79 -1.47
CA GLY A 90 7.16 -9.58 -1.72
C GLY A 90 7.71 -10.52 -2.78
N VAL A 91 7.36 -11.80 -2.72
CA VAL A 91 7.77 -12.82 -3.69
C VAL A 91 7.14 -12.55 -5.06
N GLU A 92 5.85 -12.22 -5.11
CA GLU A 92 5.16 -11.89 -6.36
C GLU A 92 5.86 -10.75 -7.13
N CYS A 93 6.39 -9.74 -6.43
CA CYS A 93 7.14 -8.65 -7.07
C CYS A 93 8.33 -9.10 -7.93
N PHE A 94 8.95 -10.26 -7.66
CA PHE A 94 10.07 -10.75 -8.47
C PHE A 94 9.63 -11.46 -9.75
N SER A 95 8.36 -11.86 -9.83
CA SER A 95 7.79 -12.60 -10.95
C SER A 95 6.87 -11.77 -11.83
N ILE A 96 6.43 -10.58 -11.37
CA ILE A 96 5.51 -9.75 -12.15
C ILE A 96 6.21 -9.16 -13.38
N GLU A 97 5.59 -9.38 -14.53
CA GLU A 97 5.94 -8.74 -15.79
C GLU A 97 5.29 -7.34 -15.88
N PRO A 98 5.96 -6.38 -16.55
CA PRO A 98 5.35 -5.09 -16.83
C PRO A 98 4.02 -5.29 -17.56
N PRO A 99 2.98 -4.51 -17.22
CA PRO A 99 1.68 -4.69 -17.84
C PRO A 99 1.75 -4.41 -19.35
N GLU A 100 1.39 -5.41 -20.15
CA GLU A 100 1.08 -5.24 -21.58
C GLU A 100 -0.34 -4.67 -21.68
N VAL A 101 -0.51 -3.57 -22.41
CA VAL A 101 -1.82 -2.94 -22.55
C VAL A 101 -2.18 -2.79 -24.01
N GLU A 102 -3.18 -3.57 -24.43
CA GLU A 102 -3.89 -3.34 -25.68
C GLU A 102 -4.75 -2.08 -25.55
N LEU A 103 -4.49 -1.11 -26.43
CA LEU A 103 -5.26 0.13 -26.49
C LEU A 103 -6.67 -0.18 -27.02
N SER A 104 -7.69 -0.02 -26.17
CA SER A 104 -9.08 -0.03 -26.62
C SER A 104 -9.53 1.40 -26.96
N ASP A 105 -10.11 1.64 -28.13
CA ASP A 105 -10.59 2.95 -28.61
C ASP A 105 -11.75 3.58 -27.79
N THR A 106 -12.19 2.93 -26.72
CA THR A 106 -13.25 3.48 -25.87
C THR A 106 -12.70 4.54 -24.92
N LYS A 107 -13.09 5.80 -25.14
CA LYS A 107 -12.90 6.88 -24.16
C LYS A 107 -13.50 6.45 -22.82
N ALA A 108 -12.65 6.30 -21.82
CA ALA A 108 -13.08 5.93 -20.49
C ALA A 108 -13.60 7.17 -19.77
N SER A 109 -14.93 7.30 -19.68
CA SER A 109 -15.56 8.29 -18.82
C SER A 109 -15.66 7.74 -17.39
N GLY A 110 -15.57 8.63 -16.38
CA GLY A 110 -15.70 8.23 -14.97
C GLY A 110 -14.46 7.60 -14.33
N SER A 111 -13.25 7.97 -14.77
CA SER A 111 -11.97 7.42 -14.27
C SER A 111 -11.83 7.45 -12.73
N PHE A 112 -12.28 8.53 -12.09
CA PHE A 112 -12.31 8.63 -10.62
C PHE A 112 -13.24 7.58 -9.99
N ARG A 113 -14.47 7.45 -10.49
CA ARG A 113 -15.46 6.48 -9.97
C ARG A 113 -14.97 5.04 -10.13
N ARG A 114 -14.33 4.73 -11.27
CA ARG A 114 -13.69 3.43 -11.50
C ARG A 114 -12.57 3.19 -10.50
N GLY A 115 -11.66 4.16 -10.32
CA GLY A 115 -10.60 4.06 -9.32
C GLY A 115 -11.15 3.80 -7.91
N VAL A 116 -12.16 4.56 -7.49
CA VAL A 116 -12.83 4.40 -6.18
C VAL A 116 -13.43 3.00 -6.04
N LEU A 117 -14.23 2.56 -7.02
CA LEU A 117 -14.88 1.25 -6.96
C LEU A 117 -13.86 0.11 -6.98
N THR A 118 -12.83 0.21 -7.83
CA THR A 118 -11.76 -0.79 -7.90
C THR A 118 -10.96 -0.87 -6.61
N ASN A 119 -10.68 0.26 -5.96
CA ASN A 119 -9.95 0.25 -4.71
C ASN A 119 -10.80 -0.27 -3.54
N LEU A 120 -12.08 0.08 -3.48
CA LEU A 120 -13.02 -0.46 -2.49
C LEU A 120 -13.29 -1.96 -2.69
N LEU A 121 -13.26 -2.48 -3.91
CA LEU A 121 -13.44 -3.91 -4.15
C LEU A 121 -12.13 -4.69 -4.05
N ASN A 122 -11.00 -4.03 -3.78
CA ASN A 122 -9.71 -4.68 -3.69
C ASN A 122 -9.52 -5.31 -2.30
N PRO A 123 -9.52 -6.65 -2.16
CA PRO A 123 -9.37 -7.31 -0.87
C PRO A 123 -8.01 -6.98 -0.21
N ASN A 124 -6.97 -6.71 -1.00
CA ASN A 124 -5.65 -6.41 -0.48
C ASN A 124 -5.62 -5.12 0.35
N VAL A 125 -6.49 -4.15 0.07
CA VAL A 125 -6.58 -2.90 0.85
C VAL A 125 -7.01 -3.19 2.28
N TYR A 126 -8.03 -4.04 2.45
CA TYR A 126 -8.54 -4.45 3.76
C TYR A 126 -7.50 -5.27 4.52
N VAL A 127 -6.92 -6.27 3.85
CA VAL A 127 -5.88 -7.13 4.45
C VAL A 127 -4.69 -6.27 4.91
N PHE A 128 -4.24 -5.32 4.09
CA PHE A 128 -3.15 -4.42 4.44
C PHE A 128 -3.49 -3.54 5.65
N TRP A 129 -4.63 -2.85 5.64
CA TRP A 129 -4.96 -1.94 6.73
C TRP A 129 -5.19 -2.67 8.06
N PHE A 130 -5.80 -3.86 8.06
CA PHE A 130 -6.07 -4.59 9.30
C PHE A 130 -4.87 -5.40 9.80
N LEU A 131 -4.01 -5.92 8.92
CA LEU A 131 -2.87 -6.73 9.33
C LEU A 131 -1.57 -5.96 9.48
N ILE A 132 -1.42 -4.80 8.83
CA ILE A 132 -0.14 -4.09 8.75
C ILE A 132 -0.31 -2.63 9.18
N GLY A 133 -1.06 -1.85 8.40
CA GLY A 133 -1.15 -0.40 8.61
C GLY A 133 -1.73 -0.02 9.97
N GLY A 134 -2.87 -0.61 10.34
CA GLY A 134 -3.54 -0.40 11.63
C GLY A 134 -2.65 -0.78 12.81
N PRO A 135 -2.12 -2.01 12.90
CA PRO A 135 -1.20 -2.41 13.95
C PRO A 135 0.06 -1.54 14.06
N LEU A 136 0.67 -1.14 12.94
CA LEU A 136 1.82 -0.23 12.94
C LEU A 136 1.48 1.16 13.47
N MET A 137 0.31 1.70 13.14
CA MET A 137 -0.14 2.96 13.72
C MET A 137 -0.42 2.80 15.22
N ALA A 138 -1.11 1.74 15.62
CA ALA A 138 -1.50 1.53 17.01
C ALA A 138 -0.32 1.32 17.96
N SER A 139 0.80 0.77 17.48
CA SER A 139 1.99 0.54 18.30
C SER A 139 2.60 1.84 18.87
N ALA A 140 2.39 2.97 18.20
CA ALA A 140 2.87 4.28 18.65
C ALA A 140 1.75 5.21 19.15
N ALA A 141 0.47 4.85 18.94
CA ALA A 141 -0.66 5.76 19.18
C ALA A 141 -0.83 6.18 20.64
N ALA A 142 -0.50 5.31 21.60
CA ALA A 142 -0.60 5.60 23.03
C ALA A 142 0.53 6.51 23.54
N GLU A 143 1.72 6.39 22.96
CA GLU A 143 2.90 7.17 23.35
C GLU A 143 2.96 8.53 22.63
N GLU A 144 2.66 8.55 21.32
CA GLU A 144 2.72 9.74 20.48
C GLU A 144 1.60 9.75 19.42
N PRO A 145 0.45 10.39 19.70
CA PRO A 145 -0.70 10.42 18.81
C PRO A 145 -0.46 11.05 17.43
N LEU A 146 0.59 11.87 17.28
CA LEU A 146 0.93 12.45 15.97
C LEU A 146 1.66 11.45 15.05
N ALA A 147 2.26 10.38 15.58
CA ALA A 147 2.98 9.39 14.78
C ALA A 147 2.06 8.59 13.84
N PRO A 148 0.89 8.08 14.27
CA PRO A 148 -0.13 7.51 13.36
C PRO A 148 -0.57 8.46 12.24
N LEU A 149 -0.77 9.73 12.56
CA LEU A 149 -1.17 10.74 11.59
C LEU A 149 -0.06 10.97 10.55
N ALA A 150 1.18 11.08 11.00
CA ALA A 150 2.34 11.22 10.12
C ALA A 150 2.50 9.98 9.21
N TYR A 151 2.33 8.77 9.73
CA TYR A 151 2.30 7.54 8.93
C TYR A 151 1.22 7.61 7.84
N ALA A 152 -0.03 7.90 8.23
CA ALA A 152 -1.16 7.88 7.31
C ALA A 152 -1.02 8.93 6.19
N LEU A 153 -0.60 10.14 6.54
CA LEU A 153 -0.38 11.21 5.58
C LEU A 153 0.79 10.89 4.63
N ALA A 154 1.91 10.42 5.18
CA ALA A 154 3.07 10.02 4.38
C ALA A 154 2.71 8.88 3.42
N PHE A 155 2.02 7.85 3.92
CA PHE A 155 1.57 6.70 3.14
C PHE A 155 0.65 7.12 2.00
N LEU A 156 -0.43 7.85 2.29
CA LEU A 156 -1.39 8.27 1.26
C LEU A 156 -0.74 9.17 0.22
N PHE A 157 0.11 10.10 0.66
CA PHE A 157 0.82 10.99 -0.25
C PHE A 157 1.74 10.21 -1.19
N THR A 158 2.62 9.36 -0.67
CA THR A 158 3.57 8.62 -1.51
C THR A 158 2.89 7.55 -2.36
N LEU A 159 1.83 6.92 -1.87
CA LEU A 159 0.97 6.00 -2.63
C LEU A 159 0.40 6.65 -3.89
N VAL A 160 -0.21 7.83 -3.73
CA VAL A 160 -0.81 8.56 -4.85
C VAL A 160 0.27 9.10 -5.78
N MET A 161 1.35 9.68 -5.24
CA MET A 161 2.44 10.21 -6.05
C MET A 161 3.17 9.14 -6.86
N ALA A 162 3.37 7.93 -6.31
CA ALA A 162 3.93 6.80 -7.04
C ALA A 162 3.03 6.41 -8.23
N LYS A 163 1.71 6.29 -8.01
CA LYS A 163 0.74 5.99 -9.09
C LYS A 163 0.66 7.09 -10.14
N VAL A 164 0.71 8.36 -9.72
CA VAL A 164 0.76 9.51 -10.63
C VAL A 164 2.05 9.52 -11.45
N THR A 165 3.18 9.17 -10.83
CA THR A 165 4.46 9.06 -11.53
C THR A 165 4.40 7.96 -12.59
N ILE A 166 3.85 6.79 -12.26
CA ILE A 166 3.65 5.72 -13.23
C ILE A 166 2.70 6.16 -14.36
N ALA A 167 1.56 6.79 -14.04
CA ALA A 167 0.66 7.35 -15.03
C ALA A 167 1.39 8.33 -15.97
N TRP A 168 2.20 9.24 -15.43
CA TRP A 168 3.00 10.17 -16.22
C TRP A 168 4.01 9.45 -17.13
N MET A 169 4.68 8.41 -16.64
CA MET A 169 5.59 7.60 -17.45
C MET A 169 4.86 6.90 -18.60
N PHE A 170 3.68 6.31 -18.34
CA PHE A 170 2.86 5.65 -19.38
C PHE A 170 2.32 6.63 -20.42
N ASP A 171 1.85 7.81 -20.00
CA ASP A 171 1.38 8.87 -20.90
C ASP A 171 2.51 9.37 -21.81
N ARG A 172 3.69 9.67 -21.24
CA ARG A 172 4.83 10.25 -21.96
C ARG A 172 5.52 9.26 -22.91
N SER A 173 5.57 8.00 -22.52
CA SER A 173 6.17 6.91 -23.33
C SER A 173 5.19 6.30 -24.32
N ARG A 174 3.92 6.75 -24.36
CA ARG A 174 2.84 6.12 -25.13
C ARG A 174 2.73 4.61 -24.86
N GLY A 175 2.99 4.20 -23.62
CA GLY A 175 2.99 2.80 -23.19
C GLY A 175 4.33 2.06 -23.33
N GLN A 176 5.37 2.67 -23.92
CA GLN A 176 6.69 2.04 -24.09
C GLN A 176 7.62 2.32 -22.91
N LEU A 177 7.28 1.75 -21.75
CA LEU A 177 8.08 1.90 -20.53
C LEU A 177 9.37 1.07 -20.57
N SER A 178 10.42 1.61 -19.94
CA SER A 178 11.66 0.85 -19.72
C SER A 178 11.38 -0.35 -18.80
N VAL A 179 11.31 -1.54 -19.40
CA VAL A 179 11.14 -2.83 -18.71
C VAL A 179 12.17 -2.98 -17.59
N ARG A 180 13.41 -2.55 -17.82
CA ARG A 180 14.49 -2.61 -16.82
C ARG A 180 14.21 -1.73 -15.61
N GLY A 181 13.78 -0.48 -15.82
CA GLY A 181 13.48 0.45 -14.73
C GLY A 181 12.30 -0.02 -13.88
N TYR A 182 11.23 -0.48 -14.54
CA TYR A 182 10.06 -1.03 -13.85
C TYR A 182 10.42 -2.29 -13.03
N ARG A 183 11.21 -3.20 -13.61
CA ARG A 183 11.70 -4.40 -12.92
C ARG A 183 12.55 -4.06 -11.69
N ILE A 184 13.45 -3.07 -11.78
CA ILE A 184 14.26 -2.64 -10.63
C ILE A 184 13.36 -2.11 -9.50
N ALA A 185 12.35 -1.30 -9.84
CA ALA A 185 11.39 -0.79 -8.86
C ALA A 185 10.61 -1.93 -8.17
N LEU A 186 10.16 -2.93 -8.94
CA LEU A 186 9.49 -4.12 -8.39
C LEU A 186 10.41 -4.93 -7.46
N ILE A 187 11.67 -5.16 -7.86
CA ILE A 187 12.65 -5.86 -7.01
C ILE A 187 12.86 -5.11 -5.69
N ALA A 188 13.02 -3.79 -5.73
CA ALA A 188 13.16 -2.97 -4.54
C ALA A 188 11.91 -3.07 -3.63
N CYS A 189 10.71 -3.06 -4.22
CA CYS A 189 9.46 -3.25 -3.48
C CYS A 189 9.37 -4.64 -2.83
N GLY A 190 9.77 -5.68 -3.57
CA GLY A 190 9.81 -7.06 -3.08
C GLY A 190 10.73 -7.20 -1.87
N ILE A 191 11.95 -6.65 -1.95
CA ILE A 191 12.91 -6.64 -0.85
C ILE A 191 12.35 -5.88 0.36
N ALA A 192 11.78 -4.68 0.15
CA ALA A 192 11.19 -3.91 1.24
C ALA A 192 10.07 -4.69 1.95
N MET A 193 9.17 -5.34 1.20
CA MET A 193 8.11 -6.16 1.79
C MET A 193 8.65 -7.35 2.59
N LEU A 194 9.70 -8.02 2.10
CA LEU A 194 10.35 -9.11 2.84
C LEU A 194 11.01 -8.62 4.15
N LEU A 195 11.57 -7.40 4.16
CA LEU A 195 12.13 -6.80 5.38
C LEU A 195 11.02 -6.51 6.41
N PHE A 196 9.89 -5.94 5.98
CA PHE A 196 8.73 -5.78 6.86
C PHE A 196 8.17 -7.12 7.34
N ALA A 197 8.14 -8.13 6.47
CA ALA A 197 7.68 -9.47 6.84
C ALA A 197 8.53 -10.09 7.94
N ALA A 198 9.87 -9.92 7.87
CA ALA A 198 10.78 -10.35 8.93
C ALA A 198 10.50 -9.62 10.26
N GLY A 199 10.19 -8.33 10.22
CA GLY A 199 9.78 -7.56 11.39
C GLY A 199 8.50 -8.10 12.03
N PHE A 200 7.47 -8.39 11.23
CA PHE A 200 6.22 -8.99 11.70
C PHE A 200 6.41 -10.42 12.24
N ALA A 201 7.28 -11.22 11.61
CA ALA A 201 7.62 -12.55 12.11
C ALA A 201 8.39 -12.48 13.45
N TYR A 202 9.29 -11.51 13.59
CA TYR A 202 9.98 -11.26 14.86
C TYR A 202 9.00 -10.82 15.97
N GLN A 203 8.05 -9.95 15.65
CA GLN A 203 6.97 -9.58 16.57
C GLN A 203 6.15 -10.81 17.01
N ALA A 204 5.78 -11.69 16.07
CA ALA A 204 5.09 -12.93 16.40
C ALA A 204 5.91 -13.82 17.36
N TYR A 205 7.22 -13.95 17.12
CA TYR A 205 8.12 -14.68 18.00
C TYR A 205 8.16 -14.11 19.42
N LEU A 206 8.15 -12.78 19.58
CA LEU A 206 8.13 -12.12 20.89
C LEU A 206 6.79 -12.28 21.63
N LEU A 207 5.68 -12.44 20.90
CA LEU A 207 4.34 -12.62 21.47
C LEU A 207 4.07 -14.07 21.88
N TYR A 208 4.72 -15.05 21.24
CA TYR A 208 4.50 -16.48 21.49
C TYR A 208 4.63 -16.88 22.98
N PRO A 209 5.64 -16.44 23.75
CA PRO A 209 5.78 -16.78 25.17
C PRO A 209 4.69 -16.20 26.08
N GLN A 210 3.91 -15.23 25.62
CA GLN A 210 2.83 -14.64 26.42
C GLN A 210 1.54 -15.48 26.39
N ILE A 211 1.49 -16.48 25.50
CA ILE A 211 0.31 -17.31 25.22
C ILE A 211 0.59 -18.80 25.49
N ALA A 212 1.87 -19.22 25.44
CA ALA A 212 2.33 -20.57 25.73
C ALA A 212 2.48 -20.83 27.23
#